data_AF-A0AAX1G093-F1
#
_entry.id   AF-A0AAX1G093-F1
#
_cell.length_a   1.000
_cell.length_b   1.000
_cell.length_c   1.000
_cell.angle_alpha   90.00
_cell.angle_beta   90.00
_cell.angle_gamma   90.00
#
_symmetry.space_group_name_H-M   'P 1'
#
loop_
_entity.id
_entity.type
_entity.pdbx_description
1 polymer ?
#
loop_
_entity_poly.entity_id
_entity_poly.type
_entity_poly.pdbx_seq_one_letter_code
_entity_poly.pdbx_strand_id
1 'polypeptide(L)'
;MMKRQRGLGLLDVLFALALLGLIYAGAAKVLMTQKETNAAQDYRVRIEQVIEALQKYQYQQRTIKPPVAVIDEFPTELNDLVTTDEQFWINCSEADEAAKRCIRPDSVPWTRERIGYEAGHKSITIGTELRDVAYAQLTFPLSSSVIEPIYRAKWATELLKMPYAKAQTNGDIIVTVYDPLLSQLYDEFLQRDGSVALTDDWDVGGDYSITNAHDVTILNSDGTQKIVSQGLVDIYTVAHGDIVEKPSCPEGTHPYIALGLGKIFINKDYQLTGSQKPYLISQTSDYWQVGLEIRVKSLTTGDLEIKNEGEVNAFTQCK
;
A
#
# COMPACT_ATOMS: atom_id res chain seq x y z
N MET A 1 -32.02 -22.20 -84.47
CA MET A 1 -31.66 -22.15 -83.03
C MET A 1 -32.44 -20.99 -82.39
N MET A 2 -33.62 -21.25 -81.82
CA MET A 2 -34.42 -20.25 -81.11
C MET A 2 -34.42 -20.59 -79.62
N LYS A 3 -33.75 -19.75 -78.83
CA LYS A 3 -33.78 -19.82 -77.36
C LYS A 3 -35.15 -19.32 -76.91
N ARG A 4 -36.02 -20.22 -76.43
CA ARG A 4 -37.29 -19.86 -75.80
C ARG A 4 -36.99 -19.14 -74.48
N GLN A 5 -37.15 -17.82 -74.46
CA GLN A 5 -37.31 -17.07 -73.21
C GLN A 5 -38.62 -17.53 -72.57
N ARG A 6 -38.54 -18.38 -71.54
CA ARG A 6 -39.65 -18.58 -70.61
C ARG A 6 -39.74 -17.28 -69.82
N GLY A 7 -40.81 -16.51 -70.03
CA GLY A 7 -41.06 -15.29 -69.27
C GLY A 7 -41.00 -15.62 -67.78
N LEU A 8 -40.22 -14.83 -67.03
CA LEU A 8 -40.37 -14.77 -65.58
C LEU A 8 -41.84 -14.46 -65.32
N GLY A 9 -42.56 -15.45 -64.79
CA GLY A 9 -43.95 -15.25 -64.42
C GLY A 9 -43.99 -14.17 -63.35
N LEU A 10 -44.95 -13.26 -63.44
CA LEU A 10 -45.23 -12.25 -62.42
C LEU A 10 -45.25 -12.87 -61.00
N LEU A 11 -45.68 -14.14 -60.91
CA LEU A 11 -45.67 -14.98 -59.71
C LEU A 11 -44.28 -15.23 -59.12
N ASP A 12 -43.26 -15.53 -59.91
CA ASP A 12 -41.90 -15.79 -59.42
C ASP A 12 -41.28 -14.51 -58.82
N VAL A 13 -41.58 -13.36 -59.42
CA VAL A 13 -41.14 -12.04 -58.91
C VAL A 13 -41.89 -11.69 -57.61
N LEU A 14 -43.19 -11.99 -57.53
CA LEU A 14 -43.98 -11.79 -56.30
C LEU A 14 -43.50 -12.69 -55.15
N PHE A 15 -43.17 -13.96 -55.43
CA PHE A 15 -42.59 -14.86 -54.44
C PHE A 15 -41.21 -14.40 -53.98
N ALA A 16 -40.36 -13.95 -54.92
CA ALA A 16 -39.05 -13.40 -54.57
C ALA A 16 -39.17 -12.15 -53.68
N LEU A 17 -40.09 -11.24 -53.99
CA LEU A 17 -40.35 -10.03 -53.18
C LEU A 17 -40.92 -10.39 -51.80
N ALA A 18 -41.82 -11.36 -51.70
CA ALA A 18 -42.35 -11.84 -50.43
C ALA A 18 -41.26 -12.48 -49.57
N LEU A 19 -40.39 -13.31 -50.16
CA LEU A 19 -39.26 -13.92 -49.47
C LEU A 19 -38.25 -12.86 -49.01
N LEU A 20 -37.95 -11.87 -49.86
CA LEU A 20 -37.06 -10.77 -49.53
C LEU A 20 -37.62 -9.93 -48.37
N GLY A 21 -38.94 -9.69 -48.36
CA GLY A 21 -39.63 -9.01 -47.25
C GLY A 21 -39.52 -9.77 -45.92
N LEU A 22 -39.65 -11.10 -45.95
CA LEU A 22 -39.47 -11.94 -44.75
C LEU A 22 -38.02 -11.95 -44.25
N ILE A 23 -37.04 -12.02 -45.16
CA ILE A 23 -35.62 -11.93 -44.82
C ILE A 23 -35.30 -10.57 -44.20
N TYR A 24 -35.81 -9.48 -44.78
CA TYR A 24 -35.58 -8.13 -44.28
C TYR A 24 -36.22 -7.93 -42.90
N ALA A 25 -37.44 -8.43 -42.69
CA ALA A 25 -38.10 -8.40 -41.38
C ALA A 25 -37.33 -9.21 -40.33
N GLY A 26 -36.81 -10.39 -40.70
CA GLY A 26 -35.95 -11.21 -39.83
C GLY A 26 -34.65 -10.50 -39.46
N ALA A 27 -33.94 -9.95 -40.45
CA ALA A 27 -32.71 -9.18 -40.24
C ALA A 27 -32.94 -7.93 -39.38
N ALA A 28 -34.02 -7.19 -39.63
CA ALA A 28 -34.40 -6.03 -38.83
C ALA A 28 -34.67 -6.42 -37.37
N LYS A 29 -35.36 -7.54 -37.12
CA LYS A 29 -35.59 -8.05 -35.76
C LYS A 29 -34.28 -8.40 -35.06
N VAL A 30 -33.35 -9.08 -35.73
CA VAL A 30 -32.03 -9.42 -35.17
C VAL A 30 -31.22 -8.15 -34.85
N LEU A 31 -31.16 -7.20 -35.78
CA LEU A 31 -30.46 -5.93 -35.57
C LEU A 31 -31.05 -5.12 -34.42
N MET A 32 -32.38 -5.09 -34.28
CA MET A 32 -33.07 -4.44 -33.16
C MET A 32 -32.74 -5.11 -31.82
N THR A 33 -32.82 -6.45 -31.76
CA THR A 33 -32.44 -7.20 -30.55
C THR A 33 -30.97 -6.98 -30.18
N GLN A 34 -30.07 -6.96 -31.17
CA GLN A 34 -28.64 -6.74 -30.92
C GLN A 34 -28.37 -5.31 -30.43
N LYS A 35 -28.98 -4.30 -31.04
CA LYS A 35 -28.92 -2.91 -30.57
C LYS A 35 -29.44 -2.78 -29.14
N GLU A 36 -30.53 -3.49 -28.83
CA GLU A 36 -31.08 -3.50 -27.50
C GLU A 36 -30.14 -4.16 -26.49
N THR A 37 -29.61 -5.35 -26.75
CA THR A 37 -28.65 -6.01 -25.86
C THR A 37 -27.42 -5.16 -25.61
N ASN A 38 -26.86 -4.52 -26.63
CA ASN A 38 -25.73 -3.61 -26.48
C ASN A 38 -26.06 -2.44 -25.54
N ALA A 39 -27.26 -1.86 -25.63
CA ALA A 39 -27.66 -0.78 -24.74
C ALA A 39 -27.70 -1.18 -23.25
N ALA A 40 -28.03 -2.45 -22.94
CA ALA A 40 -27.99 -2.95 -21.56
C ALA A 40 -26.56 -3.16 -21.05
N GLN A 41 -25.66 -3.60 -21.92
CA GLN A 41 -24.23 -3.73 -21.60
C GLN A 41 -23.58 -2.37 -21.41
N ASP A 42 -23.84 -1.41 -22.30
CA ASP A 42 -23.35 -0.03 -22.21
C ASP A 42 -23.81 0.62 -20.90
N TYR A 43 -25.06 0.37 -20.50
CA TYR A 43 -25.58 0.87 -19.24
C TYR A 43 -24.90 0.22 -18.03
N ARG A 44 -24.62 -1.09 -18.05
CA ARG A 44 -23.87 -1.75 -16.99
C ARG A 44 -22.48 -1.11 -16.81
N VAL A 45 -21.76 -0.90 -17.91
CA VAL A 45 -20.44 -0.23 -17.90
C VAL A 45 -20.55 1.18 -17.32
N ARG A 46 -21.62 1.91 -17.65
CA ARG A 46 -21.86 3.23 -17.05
C ARG A 46 -22.09 3.16 -15.54
N ILE A 47 -22.80 2.14 -15.05
CA ILE A 47 -22.98 1.94 -13.60
C ILE A 47 -21.66 1.53 -12.93
N GLU A 48 -20.81 0.74 -13.59
CA GLU A 48 -19.45 0.47 -13.11
C GLU A 48 -18.66 1.79 -12.92
N GLN A 49 -18.81 2.76 -13.82
CA GLN A 49 -18.20 4.10 -13.65
C GLN A 49 -18.81 4.90 -12.49
N VAL A 50 -20.12 4.79 -12.26
CA VAL A 50 -20.78 5.43 -11.10
C VAL A 50 -20.25 4.82 -9.79
N ILE A 51 -20.10 3.49 -9.75
CA ILE A 51 -19.51 2.78 -8.60
C ILE A 51 -18.06 3.24 -8.38
N GLU A 52 -17.26 3.33 -9.44
CA GLU A 52 -15.88 3.84 -9.35
C GLU A 52 -15.85 5.29 -8.83
N ALA A 53 -16.76 6.14 -9.26
CA ALA A 53 -16.88 7.52 -8.77
C ALA A 53 -17.24 7.58 -7.28
N LEU A 54 -18.19 6.75 -6.82
CA LEU A 54 -18.53 6.61 -5.40
C LEU A 54 -17.31 6.16 -4.57
N GLN A 55 -16.55 5.20 -5.08
CA GLN A 55 -15.35 4.69 -4.41
C GLN A 55 -14.24 5.74 -4.34
N LYS A 56 -14.05 6.54 -5.41
CA LYS A 56 -13.10 7.66 -5.40
C LYS A 56 -13.51 8.75 -4.41
N TYR A 57 -14.80 9.08 -4.34
CA TYR A 57 -15.33 10.02 -3.36
C TYR A 57 -15.04 9.52 -1.94
N GLN A 58 -15.37 8.27 -1.66
CA GLN A 58 -15.13 7.65 -0.36
C GLN A 58 -13.65 7.64 0.03
N TYR A 59 -12.77 7.31 -0.92
CA TYR A 59 -11.34 7.41 -0.70
C TYR A 59 -10.89 8.84 -0.36
N GLN A 60 -11.38 9.87 -1.08
CA GLN A 60 -11.06 11.26 -0.75
C GLN A 60 -11.50 11.60 0.67
N GLN A 61 -12.74 11.27 1.04
CA GLN A 61 -13.27 11.58 2.38
C GLN A 61 -12.45 10.93 3.49
N ARG A 62 -12.02 9.68 3.32
CA ARG A 62 -11.11 8.99 4.26
C ARG A 62 -9.75 9.66 4.43
N THR A 63 -9.25 10.34 3.41
CA THR A 63 -7.93 11.00 3.46
C THR A 63 -7.95 12.38 4.11
N ILE A 64 -9.13 12.95 4.39
CA ILE A 64 -9.27 14.26 5.05
C ILE A 64 -8.83 14.16 6.52
N LYS A 65 -8.16 15.20 7.02
CA LYS A 65 -7.74 15.33 8.42
C LYS A 65 -8.39 16.57 9.05
N PRO A 66 -9.16 16.46 10.15
CA PRO A 66 -9.52 15.24 10.88
C PRO A 66 -10.42 14.29 10.06
N PRO A 67 -10.45 12.98 10.37
CA PRO A 67 -11.28 12.02 9.65
C PRO A 67 -12.76 12.39 9.72
N VAL A 68 -13.48 12.21 8.60
CA VAL A 68 -14.94 12.30 8.60
C VAL A 68 -15.55 11.09 9.31
N ALA A 69 -16.80 11.20 9.76
CA ALA A 69 -17.51 10.06 10.32
C ALA A 69 -17.76 8.99 9.24
N VAL A 70 -17.73 7.71 9.61
CA VAL A 70 -17.90 6.58 8.68
C VAL A 70 -19.21 6.67 7.88
N ILE A 71 -20.27 7.25 8.46
CA ILE A 71 -21.55 7.45 7.80
C ILE A 71 -21.51 8.49 6.67
N ASP A 72 -20.56 9.42 6.72
CA ASP A 72 -20.40 10.53 5.77
C ASP A 72 -19.31 10.24 4.73
N GLU A 73 -18.77 9.03 4.72
CA GLU A 73 -17.74 8.60 3.76
C GLU A 73 -18.26 8.51 2.32
N PHE A 74 -19.51 8.09 2.15
CA PHE A 74 -20.20 8.16 0.85
C PHE A 74 -21.04 9.44 0.78
N PRO A 75 -21.33 9.96 -0.43
CA PRO A 75 -22.16 11.16 -0.55
C PRO A 75 -23.58 10.90 -0.01
N THR A 76 -24.25 11.95 0.46
CA THR A 76 -25.63 11.85 0.97
C THR A 76 -26.62 11.55 -0.15
N GLU A 77 -26.43 12.20 -1.31
CA GLU A 77 -27.19 11.93 -2.52
C GLU A 77 -26.26 11.49 -3.66
N LEU A 78 -26.73 10.58 -4.52
CA LEU A 78 -25.93 10.11 -5.67
C LEU A 78 -25.48 11.26 -6.59
N ASN A 79 -26.28 12.32 -6.68
CA ASN A 79 -25.99 13.47 -7.51
C ASN A 79 -24.94 14.43 -6.90
N ASP A 80 -24.54 14.25 -5.64
CA ASP A 80 -23.45 15.03 -5.05
C ASP A 80 -22.08 14.68 -5.67
N LEU A 81 -22.00 13.58 -6.44
CA LEU A 81 -20.86 13.27 -7.30
C LEU A 81 -20.67 14.29 -8.43
N VAL A 82 -21.73 15.02 -8.79
CA VAL A 82 -21.71 16.05 -9.83
C VAL A 82 -21.19 17.35 -9.20
N THR A 83 -19.89 17.57 -9.29
CA THR A 83 -19.24 18.77 -8.77
C THR A 83 -18.87 19.74 -9.89
N THR A 84 -18.69 21.03 -9.56
CA THR A 84 -18.27 22.06 -10.53
C THR A 84 -16.87 21.79 -11.09
N ASP A 85 -16.02 21.15 -10.29
CA ASP A 85 -14.64 20.83 -10.64
C ASP A 85 -14.52 19.48 -11.37
N GLU A 86 -15.66 18.83 -11.63
CA GLU A 86 -15.78 17.55 -12.35
C GLU A 86 -14.92 16.42 -11.77
N GLN A 87 -14.68 16.47 -10.45
CA GLN A 87 -13.72 15.60 -9.78
C GLN A 87 -14.15 14.12 -9.80
N PHE A 88 -15.44 13.85 -9.63
CA PHE A 88 -16.00 12.48 -9.55
C PHE A 88 -16.95 12.17 -10.69
N TRP A 89 -17.69 13.17 -11.16
CA TRP A 89 -18.57 13.07 -12.30
C TRP A 89 -18.55 14.38 -13.08
N ILE A 90 -18.78 14.29 -14.40
CA ILE A 90 -18.94 15.46 -15.29
C ILE A 90 -20.03 16.38 -14.74
N ASN A 91 -19.81 17.69 -14.82
CA ASN A 91 -20.80 18.68 -14.39
C ASN A 91 -22.04 18.58 -15.31
N CYS A 92 -23.11 17.99 -14.76
CA CYS A 92 -24.34 17.72 -15.48
C CYS A 92 -25.53 18.26 -14.69
N SER A 93 -25.88 19.52 -14.97
CA SER A 93 -27.07 20.15 -14.39
C SER A 93 -28.37 19.52 -14.93
N GLU A 94 -29.48 19.72 -14.24
CA GLU A 94 -30.81 19.32 -14.72
C GLU A 94 -31.17 19.92 -16.07
N ALA A 95 -30.74 21.17 -16.31
CA ALA A 95 -30.95 21.85 -17.58
C ALA A 95 -30.11 21.22 -18.71
N ASP A 96 -28.87 20.82 -18.43
CA ASP A 96 -27.99 20.17 -19.40
C ASP A 96 -28.45 18.76 -19.75
N GLU A 97 -28.93 18.02 -18.75
CA GLU A 97 -29.56 16.71 -18.96
C GLU A 97 -30.85 16.84 -19.80
N ALA A 98 -31.72 17.80 -19.46
CA ALA A 98 -32.94 18.07 -20.23
C ALA A 98 -32.62 18.48 -21.68
N ALA A 99 -31.51 19.20 -21.89
CA ALA A 99 -30.97 19.54 -23.21
C ALA A 99 -30.19 18.40 -23.89
N LYS A 100 -30.08 17.21 -23.26
CA LYS A 100 -29.36 16.02 -23.73
C LYS A 100 -27.87 16.22 -23.97
N ARG A 101 -27.24 17.13 -23.22
CA ARG A 101 -25.79 17.40 -23.30
C ARG A 101 -24.95 16.43 -22.49
N CYS A 102 -25.54 15.88 -21.43
CA CYS A 102 -24.92 14.96 -20.49
C CYS A 102 -25.99 14.06 -19.88
N ILE A 103 -25.57 13.09 -19.05
CA ILE A 103 -26.49 12.24 -18.32
C ILE A 103 -26.05 12.14 -16.85
N ARG A 104 -26.99 12.38 -15.94
CA ARG A 104 -26.76 12.38 -14.49
C ARG A 104 -26.55 10.96 -13.95
N PRO A 105 -25.73 10.76 -12.90
CA PRO A 105 -25.36 9.43 -12.41
C PRO A 105 -26.57 8.58 -11.98
N ASP A 106 -27.66 9.21 -11.54
CA ASP A 106 -28.91 8.59 -11.09
C ASP A 106 -29.88 8.17 -12.22
N SER A 107 -29.50 8.35 -13.48
CA SER A 107 -30.41 8.18 -14.62
C SER A 107 -30.48 6.74 -15.11
N VAL A 108 -31.68 6.27 -15.43
CA VAL A 108 -31.94 4.97 -16.06
C VAL A 108 -32.55 5.16 -17.47
N PRO A 109 -32.19 4.33 -18.46
CA PRO A 109 -32.61 4.52 -19.86
C PRO A 109 -34.03 4.02 -20.17
N TRP A 110 -34.69 3.32 -19.25
CA TRP A 110 -36.00 2.67 -19.49
C TRP A 110 -37.20 3.36 -18.82
N THR A 111 -36.97 4.33 -17.94
CA THR A 111 -38.03 5.06 -17.22
C THR A 111 -37.60 6.49 -16.92
N ARG A 112 -38.53 7.31 -16.42
CA ARG A 112 -38.24 8.64 -15.86
C ARG A 112 -37.93 8.60 -14.37
N GLU A 113 -38.20 7.48 -13.71
CA GLU A 113 -37.74 7.26 -12.34
C GLU A 113 -36.21 7.27 -12.29
N ARG A 114 -35.66 7.59 -11.11
CA ARG A 114 -34.21 7.64 -10.89
C ARG A 114 -33.76 6.42 -10.10
N ILE A 115 -32.46 6.16 -10.09
CA ILE A 115 -31.84 5.20 -9.17
C ILE A 115 -32.13 5.68 -7.75
N GLY A 116 -32.75 4.82 -6.94
CA GLY A 116 -32.86 5.05 -5.50
C GLY A 116 -31.47 4.93 -4.87
N TYR A 117 -31.13 5.84 -3.96
CA TYR A 117 -29.80 5.89 -3.35
C TYR A 117 -29.92 5.97 -1.82
N GLU A 118 -29.06 5.21 -1.14
CA GLU A 118 -28.92 5.24 0.31
C GLU A 118 -27.45 5.04 0.67
N ALA A 119 -26.90 5.91 1.52
CA ALA A 119 -25.59 5.75 2.12
C ALA A 119 -25.71 5.49 3.63
N GLY A 120 -24.79 4.71 4.18
CA GLY A 120 -24.79 4.41 5.60
C GLY A 120 -23.54 3.68 6.06
N HIS A 121 -23.62 3.12 7.26
CA HIS A 121 -22.57 2.26 7.81
C HIS A 121 -23.19 0.96 8.35
N LYS A 122 -22.36 -0.08 8.42
CA LYS A 122 -22.70 -1.34 9.08
C LYS A 122 -21.54 -1.77 9.96
N SER A 123 -21.84 -2.30 11.14
CA SER A 123 -20.82 -2.92 11.98
C SER A 123 -20.60 -4.36 11.54
N ILE A 124 -19.35 -4.73 11.30
CA ILE A 124 -18.94 -6.10 10.98
C ILE A 124 -17.91 -6.58 12.01
N THR A 125 -17.98 -7.86 12.36
CA THR A 125 -16.98 -8.49 13.23
C THR A 125 -15.90 -9.14 12.36
N ILE A 126 -14.64 -8.72 12.54
CA ILE A 126 -13.48 -9.34 11.91
C ILE A 126 -12.60 -9.91 13.03
N GLY A 127 -12.54 -11.25 13.11
CA GLY A 127 -11.91 -11.91 14.25
C GLY A 127 -12.65 -11.61 15.55
N THR A 128 -11.99 -10.92 16.48
CA THR A 128 -12.56 -10.44 17.76
C THR A 128 -12.91 -8.95 17.76
N GLU A 129 -12.57 -8.22 16.69
CA GLU A 129 -12.79 -6.78 16.62
C GLU A 129 -14.09 -6.45 15.90
N LEU A 130 -14.80 -5.43 16.41
CA LEU A 130 -15.95 -4.84 15.75
C LEU A 130 -15.49 -3.61 14.97
N ARG A 131 -15.71 -3.60 13.66
CA ARG A 131 -15.34 -2.50 12.76
C ARG A 131 -16.57 -1.96 12.05
N ASP A 132 -16.71 -0.65 12.02
CA ASP A 132 -17.74 0.03 11.24
C ASP A 132 -17.25 0.25 9.82
N VAL A 133 -18.05 -0.17 8.84
CA VAL A 133 -17.74 0.00 7.42
C VAL A 133 -18.85 0.76 6.73
N ALA A 134 -18.45 1.78 5.96
CA ALA A 134 -19.37 2.54 5.13
C ALA A 134 -19.90 1.69 3.97
N TYR A 135 -21.12 1.99 3.51
CA TYR A 135 -21.68 1.42 2.30
C TYR A 135 -22.54 2.46 1.58
N ALA A 136 -22.67 2.28 0.27
CA ALA A 136 -23.68 2.94 -0.54
C ALA A 136 -24.54 1.87 -1.25
N GLN A 137 -25.82 2.13 -1.41
CA GLN A 137 -26.79 1.22 -2.00
C GLN A 137 -27.49 1.91 -3.17
N LEU A 138 -27.41 1.28 -4.34
CA LEU A 138 -28.09 1.69 -5.56
C LEU A 138 -29.30 0.79 -5.82
N THR A 139 -30.49 1.36 -5.92
CA THR A 139 -31.75 0.65 -6.21
C THR A 139 -32.22 1.00 -7.60
N PHE A 140 -32.16 0.04 -8.51
CA PHE A 140 -32.58 0.17 -9.91
C PHE A 140 -34.06 -0.18 -10.05
N PRO A 141 -34.92 0.77 -10.48
CA PRO A 141 -36.35 0.57 -10.59
C PRO A 141 -36.67 -0.34 -11.78
N LEU A 142 -36.97 -1.60 -11.52
CA LEU A 142 -37.29 -2.66 -12.49
C LEU A 142 -38.59 -3.39 -12.16
N SER A 143 -39.31 -2.91 -11.13
CA SER A 143 -40.61 -3.43 -10.76
C SER A 143 -41.62 -3.36 -11.91
N SER A 144 -42.64 -4.22 -11.82
CA SER A 144 -43.63 -4.38 -12.91
C SER A 144 -44.47 -3.13 -13.19
N SER A 145 -44.52 -2.17 -12.26
CA SER A 145 -45.17 -0.86 -12.46
C SER A 145 -44.33 0.10 -13.30
N VAL A 146 -43.02 -0.13 -13.39
CA VAL A 146 -42.06 0.78 -14.02
C VAL A 146 -41.67 0.31 -15.41
N ILE A 147 -41.44 -1.00 -15.55
CA ILE A 147 -41.01 -1.61 -16.81
C ILE A 147 -41.84 -2.86 -17.11
N GLU A 148 -42.31 -2.93 -18.37
CA GLU A 148 -43.04 -4.10 -18.83
C GLU A 148 -42.20 -5.38 -18.67
N PRO A 149 -42.80 -6.50 -18.22
CA PRO A 149 -42.07 -7.73 -17.94
C PRO A 149 -41.18 -8.21 -19.07
N ILE A 150 -41.58 -7.98 -20.33
CA ILE A 150 -40.84 -8.41 -21.52
C ILE A 150 -39.50 -7.70 -21.68
N TYR A 151 -39.36 -6.45 -21.21
CA TYR A 151 -38.12 -5.67 -21.30
C TYR A 151 -37.29 -5.72 -20.01
N ARG A 152 -37.85 -6.19 -18.90
CA ARG A 152 -37.16 -6.29 -17.60
C ARG A 152 -35.95 -7.20 -17.64
N ALA A 153 -36.12 -8.41 -18.19
CA ALA A 153 -35.10 -9.45 -18.17
C ALA A 153 -33.78 -8.99 -18.79
N LYS A 154 -33.86 -8.14 -19.82
CA LYS A 154 -32.71 -7.54 -20.50
C LYS A 154 -31.82 -6.73 -19.56
N TRP A 155 -32.40 -5.76 -18.85
CA TRP A 155 -31.64 -4.90 -17.93
C TRP A 155 -31.24 -5.66 -16.67
N ALA A 156 -32.15 -6.50 -16.16
CA ALA A 156 -31.90 -7.28 -14.97
C ALA A 156 -30.70 -8.23 -15.12
N THR A 157 -30.58 -8.90 -16.26
CA THR A 157 -29.49 -9.84 -16.53
C THR A 157 -28.12 -9.16 -16.52
N GLU A 158 -28.01 -7.93 -17.05
CA GLU A 158 -26.74 -7.22 -17.04
C GLU A 158 -26.43 -6.62 -15.67
N LEU A 159 -27.44 -6.07 -14.97
CA LEU A 159 -27.22 -5.49 -13.65
C LEU A 159 -26.85 -6.54 -12.60
N LEU A 160 -27.42 -7.75 -12.68
CA LEU A 160 -27.09 -8.86 -11.78
C LEU A 160 -25.67 -9.43 -11.97
N LYS A 161 -24.96 -9.06 -13.05
CA LYS A 161 -23.55 -9.43 -13.22
C LYS A 161 -22.61 -8.59 -12.34
N MET A 162 -23.10 -7.47 -11.80
CA MET A 162 -22.29 -6.60 -10.96
C MET A 162 -22.08 -7.22 -9.57
N PRO A 163 -20.91 -7.01 -8.94
CA PRO A 163 -20.67 -7.46 -7.58
C PRO A 163 -21.74 -6.95 -6.61
N TYR A 164 -22.13 -7.81 -5.66
CA TYR A 164 -23.14 -7.51 -4.64
C TYR A 164 -24.53 -7.11 -5.16
N ALA A 165 -24.82 -7.34 -6.45
CA ALA A 165 -26.14 -7.14 -7.02
C ALA A 165 -27.13 -8.22 -6.55
N LYS A 166 -28.35 -7.81 -6.17
CA LYS A 166 -29.43 -8.70 -5.71
C LYS A 166 -30.77 -8.23 -6.23
N ALA A 167 -31.58 -9.16 -6.71
CA ALA A 167 -32.98 -8.89 -7.06
C ALA A 167 -33.85 -8.83 -5.80
N GLN A 168 -34.72 -7.83 -5.74
CA GLN A 168 -35.75 -7.70 -4.73
C GLN A 168 -37.04 -8.43 -5.14
N THR A 169 -37.92 -8.69 -4.19
CA THR A 169 -39.19 -9.39 -4.42
C THR A 169 -40.15 -8.63 -5.35
N ASN A 170 -40.06 -7.30 -5.38
CA ASN A 170 -40.84 -6.43 -6.27
C ASN A 170 -40.28 -6.39 -7.71
N GLY A 171 -39.09 -6.97 -7.94
CA GLY A 171 -38.41 -6.99 -9.24
C GLY A 171 -37.34 -5.92 -9.44
N ASP A 172 -37.14 -5.01 -8.48
CA ASP A 172 -36.03 -4.06 -8.49
C ASP A 172 -34.70 -4.77 -8.25
N ILE A 173 -33.59 -4.13 -8.61
CA ILE A 173 -32.25 -4.65 -8.32
C ILE A 173 -31.54 -3.68 -7.39
N ILE A 174 -30.98 -4.22 -6.31
CA ILE A 174 -30.09 -3.50 -5.41
C ILE A 174 -28.65 -3.86 -5.74
N VAL A 175 -27.75 -2.88 -5.75
CA VAL A 175 -26.31 -3.06 -5.84
C VAL A 175 -25.67 -2.33 -4.67
N THR A 176 -24.96 -3.05 -3.81
CA THR A 176 -24.27 -2.44 -2.67
C THR A 176 -22.80 -2.23 -2.99
N VAL A 177 -22.34 -0.99 -2.83
CA VAL A 177 -20.96 -0.56 -2.96
C VAL A 177 -20.34 -0.52 -1.57
N TYR A 178 -19.18 -1.15 -1.43
CA TYR A 178 -18.35 -1.10 -0.23
C TYR A 178 -17.02 -0.43 -0.55
N ASP A 179 -16.27 -0.10 0.50
CA ASP A 179 -14.88 0.32 0.39
C ASP A 179 -14.09 -0.71 -0.44
N PRO A 180 -13.48 -0.32 -1.58
CA PRO A 180 -12.69 -1.23 -2.42
C PRO A 180 -11.41 -1.72 -1.71
N LEU A 181 -10.97 -1.03 -0.67
CA LEU A 181 -9.74 -1.31 0.06
C LEU A 181 -10.03 -2.23 1.24
N LEU A 182 -10.58 -3.42 0.97
CA LEU A 182 -10.58 -4.51 1.97
C LEU A 182 -9.15 -4.76 2.48
N SER A 183 -8.12 -4.47 1.68
CA SER A 183 -6.70 -4.51 2.03
C SER A 183 -6.26 -3.48 3.08
N GLN A 184 -7.05 -2.45 3.39
CA GLN A 184 -6.80 -1.53 4.52
C GLN A 184 -7.46 -1.98 5.82
N LEU A 185 -8.38 -2.96 5.77
CA LEU A 185 -8.85 -3.65 6.99
C LEU A 185 -7.76 -4.57 7.57
N TYR A 186 -6.73 -4.84 6.77
CA TYR A 186 -5.56 -5.61 7.10
C TYR A 186 -4.46 -4.65 7.58
N ASP A 187 -4.08 -4.74 8.85
CA ASP A 187 -2.98 -3.99 9.49
C ASP A 187 -1.59 -4.36 8.92
N GLU A 188 -1.54 -5.24 7.92
CA GLU A 188 -0.36 -5.80 7.28
C GLU A 188 0.46 -4.80 6.42
N PHE A 189 0.01 -3.55 6.26
CA PHE A 189 0.77 -2.53 5.51
C PHE A 189 1.45 -1.52 6.42
N LEU A 190 2.79 -1.55 6.45
CA LEU A 190 3.60 -0.53 7.12
C LEU A 190 3.41 0.86 6.49
N GLN A 191 3.17 1.87 7.33
CA GLN A 191 3.10 3.24 6.86
C GLN A 191 4.48 3.75 6.43
N ARG A 192 4.54 4.47 5.31
CA ARG A 192 5.78 5.00 4.74
C ARG A 192 6.42 6.10 5.60
N ASP A 193 5.65 6.74 6.47
CA ASP A 193 6.10 7.85 7.30
C ASP A 193 6.79 7.42 8.59
N GLY A 194 6.88 6.10 8.85
CA GLY A 194 7.52 5.56 10.04
C GLY A 194 6.75 5.83 11.34
N SER A 195 5.49 6.27 11.26
CA SER A 195 4.64 6.51 12.44
C SER A 195 4.24 5.23 13.16
N VAL A 196 4.34 4.09 12.48
CA VAL A 196 4.06 2.75 13.03
C VAL A 196 5.37 2.10 13.43
N ALA A 197 5.54 1.91 14.74
CA ALA A 197 6.67 1.16 15.27
C ALA A 197 6.56 -0.32 14.87
N LEU A 198 7.71 -0.91 14.53
CA LEU A 198 7.84 -2.35 14.36
C LEU A 198 7.83 -2.98 15.76
N THR A 199 6.76 -3.71 16.12
CA THR A 199 6.53 -4.21 17.50
C THR A 199 7.00 -5.65 17.75
N ASP A 200 7.51 -6.34 16.74
CA ASP A 200 7.94 -7.74 16.81
C ASP A 200 9.18 -7.97 15.94
N ASP A 201 9.68 -9.20 15.86
CA ASP A 201 10.80 -9.58 14.99
C ASP A 201 10.34 -9.54 13.52
N TRP A 202 10.89 -8.61 12.74
CA TRP A 202 10.64 -8.52 11.30
C TRP A 202 11.70 -9.32 10.54
N ASP A 203 11.27 -10.42 9.93
CA ASP A 203 12.06 -11.07 8.90
C ASP A 203 12.04 -10.17 7.65
N VAL A 204 13.21 -9.70 7.22
CA VAL A 204 13.36 -8.99 5.94
C VAL A 204 13.28 -9.94 4.74
N GLY A 205 13.09 -11.25 5.00
CA GLY A 205 12.81 -12.33 4.07
C GLY A 205 14.06 -12.90 3.40
N GLY A 206 14.21 -14.23 3.42
CA GLY A 206 15.19 -15.03 2.65
C GLY A 206 16.64 -14.98 3.17
N ASP A 207 17.57 -15.66 2.47
CA ASP A 207 19.03 -15.71 2.75
C ASP A 207 19.75 -14.33 2.61
N TYR A 208 19.15 -13.23 3.07
CA TYR A 208 19.52 -11.87 2.68
C TYR A 208 20.01 -10.97 3.82
N SER A 209 20.75 -9.95 3.41
CA SER A 209 21.24 -8.81 4.21
C SER A 209 20.32 -7.60 4.03
N ILE A 210 20.33 -6.64 4.97
CA ILE A 210 19.74 -5.30 4.75
C ILE A 210 20.50 -4.64 3.58
N THR A 211 19.88 -4.60 2.41
CA THR A 211 20.49 -4.07 1.17
C THR A 211 19.81 -2.77 0.77
N ASN A 212 20.57 -1.85 0.16
CA ASN A 212 20.09 -0.53 -0.29
C ASN A 212 19.58 0.42 0.82
N ALA A 213 19.92 0.19 2.09
CA ALA A 213 19.78 1.21 3.14
C ALA A 213 20.93 2.22 3.04
N HIS A 214 20.62 3.52 3.08
CA HIS A 214 21.66 4.57 3.03
C HIS A 214 22.58 4.49 4.26
N ASP A 215 22.00 4.29 5.44
CA ASP A 215 22.75 4.04 6.67
C ASP A 215 21.88 3.31 7.69
N VAL A 216 22.54 2.69 8.68
CA VAL A 216 21.88 2.06 9.84
C VAL A 216 22.55 2.59 11.10
N THR A 217 21.74 3.04 12.05
CA THR A 217 22.22 3.55 13.34
C THR A 217 21.71 2.71 14.49
N ILE A 218 22.54 2.52 15.51
CA ILE A 218 22.15 1.90 16.78
C ILE A 218 21.98 2.99 17.83
N LEU A 219 20.84 3.01 18.52
CA LEU A 219 20.57 3.95 19.61
C LEU A 219 21.27 3.47 20.89
N ASN A 220 22.04 4.35 21.52
CA ASN A 220 22.69 4.12 22.79
C ASN A 220 21.76 4.50 23.95
N SER A 221 22.05 3.99 25.15
CA SER A 221 21.25 4.26 26.37
C SER A 221 21.19 5.74 26.77
N ASP A 222 22.14 6.56 26.29
CA ASP A 222 22.20 8.00 26.52
C ASP A 222 21.48 8.83 25.44
N GLY A 223 20.82 8.17 24.47
CA GLY A 223 20.12 8.80 23.36
C GLY A 223 21.00 9.16 22.17
N THR A 224 22.32 8.96 22.25
CA THR A 224 23.22 9.11 21.09
C THR A 224 23.06 7.96 20.11
N GLN A 225 23.53 8.14 18.88
CA GLN A 225 23.44 7.12 17.84
C GLN A 225 24.82 6.74 17.31
N LYS A 226 25.07 5.43 17.17
CA LYS A 226 26.28 4.89 16.54
C LYS A 226 25.95 4.44 15.12
N ILE A 227 26.66 5.00 14.15
CA ILE A 227 26.52 4.66 12.73
C ILE A 227 27.23 3.33 12.46
N VAL A 228 26.50 2.31 12.03
CA VAL A 228 27.04 0.96 11.77
C VAL A 228 28.07 0.99 10.63
N SER A 229 27.86 1.83 9.62
CA SER A 229 28.78 1.96 8.48
C SER A 229 30.16 2.53 8.85
N GLN A 230 30.29 3.20 10.00
CA GLN A 230 31.57 3.71 10.53
C GLN A 230 32.32 2.68 11.39
N GLY A 231 31.73 1.50 11.61
CA GLY A 231 32.28 0.43 12.41
C GLY A 231 31.73 0.40 13.84
N LEU A 232 31.77 -0.79 14.45
CA LEU A 232 31.27 -1.02 15.81
C LEU A 232 32.37 -0.98 16.88
N VAL A 233 33.64 -0.97 16.44
CA VAL A 233 34.83 -0.97 17.28
C VAL A 233 35.58 0.34 17.08
N ASP A 234 35.85 1.06 18.16
CA ASP A 234 36.71 2.24 18.14
C ASP A 234 38.13 1.81 18.52
N ILE A 235 39.12 2.33 17.79
CA ILE A 235 40.52 1.92 17.94
C ILE A 235 41.34 3.13 18.34
N TYR A 236 41.97 3.05 19.50
CA TYR A 236 42.85 4.08 20.05
C TYR A 236 44.28 3.55 20.17
N THR A 237 45.26 4.40 19.88
CA THR A 237 46.67 4.14 20.20
C THR A 237 47.05 5.04 21.37
N VAL A 238 47.38 4.44 22.51
CA VAL A 238 47.59 5.13 23.79
C VAL A 238 48.91 4.73 24.44
N ALA A 239 49.50 5.61 25.24
CA ALA A 239 50.70 5.34 26.03
C ALA A 239 50.37 4.81 27.44
N HIS A 240 51.40 4.41 28.19
CA HIS A 240 51.22 4.05 29.60
C HIS A 240 50.69 5.24 30.42
N GLY A 241 49.61 5.03 31.15
CA GLY A 241 48.98 6.03 32.01
C GLY A 241 47.85 6.80 31.33
N ASP A 242 47.71 6.69 30.01
CA ASP A 242 46.66 7.35 29.25
C ASP A 242 45.28 6.78 29.56
N ILE A 243 44.28 7.61 29.27
CA ILE A 243 42.88 7.35 29.54
C ILE A 243 42.16 7.05 28.21
N VAL A 244 41.30 6.05 28.23
CA VAL A 244 40.37 5.72 27.15
C VAL A 244 38.95 5.83 27.70
N GLU A 245 38.17 6.77 27.16
CA GLU A 245 36.76 6.96 27.53
C GLU A 245 35.92 5.74 27.14
N LYS A 246 34.96 5.38 28.00
CA LYS A 246 34.03 4.29 27.70
C LYS A 246 32.99 4.76 26.69
N PRO A 247 32.75 4.01 25.61
CA PRO A 247 31.66 4.34 24.70
C PRO A 247 30.31 4.20 25.38
N SER A 248 29.36 5.05 25.00
CA SER A 248 27.96 4.86 25.31
C SER A 248 27.45 3.61 24.59
N CYS A 249 26.73 2.75 25.31
CA CYS A 249 26.29 1.46 24.80
C CYS A 249 24.76 1.35 24.71
N PRO A 250 24.23 0.58 23.75
CA PRO A 250 22.82 0.23 23.72
C PRO A 250 22.36 -0.47 24.98
N GLU A 251 21.06 -0.36 25.28
CA GLU A 251 20.46 -1.04 26.43
C GLU A 251 20.74 -2.55 26.38
N GLY A 252 21.09 -3.14 27.52
CA GLY A 252 21.44 -4.55 27.64
C GLY A 252 22.88 -4.92 27.24
N THR A 253 23.69 -3.95 26.80
CA THR A 253 25.13 -4.15 26.52
C THR A 253 26.01 -3.31 27.43
N HIS A 254 27.29 -3.65 27.54
CA HIS A 254 28.26 -2.97 28.38
C HIS A 254 29.54 -2.60 27.63
N PRO A 255 30.19 -1.48 27.99
CA PRO A 255 31.46 -1.10 27.41
C PRO A 255 32.54 -2.15 27.71
N TYR A 256 33.25 -2.57 26.67
CA TYR A 256 34.32 -3.55 26.72
C TYR A 256 35.58 -3.00 26.04
N ILE A 257 36.74 -3.28 26.62
CA ILE A 257 38.05 -2.92 26.08
C ILE A 257 38.92 -4.17 25.92
N ALA A 258 39.52 -4.33 24.73
CA ALA A 258 40.61 -5.26 24.49
C ALA A 258 41.91 -4.48 24.24
N LEU A 259 43.00 -4.93 24.85
CA LEU A 259 44.30 -4.28 24.72
C LEU A 259 45.26 -5.17 23.91
N GLY A 260 45.92 -4.56 22.93
CA GLY A 260 46.99 -5.17 22.16
C GLY A 260 48.28 -4.36 22.28
N LEU A 261 49.44 -5.02 22.15
CA LEU A 261 50.70 -4.30 22.03
C LEU A 261 50.74 -3.59 20.67
N GLY A 262 51.02 -2.30 20.67
CA GLY A 262 51.26 -1.51 19.47
C GLY A 262 52.74 -1.51 19.11
N LYS A 263 53.47 -0.52 19.63
CA LYS A 263 54.91 -0.35 19.40
C LYS A 263 55.65 -0.27 20.72
N ILE A 264 56.86 -0.82 20.78
CA ILE A 264 57.69 -0.79 21.98
C ILE A 264 58.95 0.00 21.67
N PHE A 265 59.26 0.97 22.53
CA PHE A 265 60.45 1.81 22.41
C PHE A 265 61.41 1.43 23.54
N ILE A 266 62.55 0.85 23.18
CA ILE A 266 63.61 0.56 24.14
C ILE A 266 64.90 1.15 23.58
N ASN A 267 65.60 1.94 24.39
CA ASN A 267 66.88 2.53 24.00
C ASN A 267 68.00 1.48 23.96
N LYS A 268 69.16 1.86 23.43
CA LYS A 268 70.33 0.96 23.27
C LYS A 268 70.96 0.48 24.58
N ASP A 269 70.64 1.10 25.72
CA ASP A 269 71.22 0.78 27.03
C ASP A 269 70.47 -0.39 27.69
N TYR A 270 69.42 -0.89 27.06
CA TYR A 270 68.54 -1.93 27.57
C TYR A 270 68.34 -3.08 26.57
N GLN A 271 68.17 -4.30 27.09
CA GLN A 271 67.81 -5.49 26.33
C GLN A 271 66.41 -5.96 26.72
N LEU A 272 65.54 -6.20 25.74
CA LEU A 272 64.21 -6.79 25.97
C LEU A 272 64.32 -8.24 26.46
N THR A 273 63.60 -8.56 27.54
CA THR A 273 63.61 -9.90 28.16
C THR A 273 62.42 -10.78 27.79
N GLY A 274 61.53 -10.29 26.92
CA GLY A 274 60.40 -11.03 26.33
C GLY A 274 59.04 -10.84 27.03
N SER A 275 59.01 -10.41 28.29
CA SER A 275 57.75 -10.09 28.99
C SER A 275 57.28 -8.67 28.68
N GLN A 276 56.23 -8.56 27.88
CA GLN A 276 55.58 -7.31 27.48
C GLN A 276 54.07 -7.48 27.68
N LYS A 277 53.44 -6.60 28.46
CA LYS A 277 52.04 -6.78 28.84
C LYS A 277 51.31 -5.44 28.88
N PRO A 278 50.30 -5.24 28.02
CA PRO A 278 49.31 -4.22 28.26
C PRO A 278 48.31 -4.69 29.32
N TYR A 279 47.82 -3.79 30.15
CA TYR A 279 46.87 -4.08 31.23
C TYR A 279 46.06 -2.83 31.59
N LEU A 280 45.06 -2.97 32.46
CA LEU A 280 44.35 -1.84 33.03
C LEU A 280 44.96 -1.46 34.37
N ILE A 281 45.40 -0.21 34.50
CA ILE A 281 45.87 0.37 35.76
C ILE A 281 44.67 0.57 36.69
N SER A 282 43.62 1.19 36.16
CA SER A 282 42.39 1.50 36.88
C SER A 282 41.20 1.54 35.91
N GLN A 283 39.99 1.46 36.46
CA GLN A 283 38.74 1.64 35.72
C GLN A 283 37.73 2.38 36.59
N THR A 284 36.98 3.30 35.99
CA THR A 284 35.87 4.02 36.62
C THR A 284 34.56 3.71 35.90
N SER A 285 33.48 4.44 36.18
CA SER A 285 32.27 4.40 35.35
C SER A 285 32.51 4.94 33.94
N ASP A 286 33.43 5.91 33.80
CA ASP A 286 33.51 6.76 32.60
C ASP A 286 34.71 6.39 31.72
N TYR A 287 35.79 5.85 32.30
CA TYR A 287 37.01 5.58 31.55
C TYR A 287 37.80 4.35 32.04
N TRP A 288 38.74 3.93 31.20
CA TRP A 288 39.80 2.98 31.50
C TRP A 288 41.16 3.66 31.46
N GLN A 289 42.01 3.39 32.45
CA GLN A 289 43.40 3.83 32.42
C GLN A 289 44.30 2.69 31.97
N VAL A 290 45.01 2.88 30.87
CA VAL A 290 45.78 1.83 30.20
C VAL A 290 47.22 1.82 30.72
N GLY A 291 47.71 0.64 31.03
CA GLY A 291 49.07 0.38 31.46
C GLY A 291 49.83 -0.46 30.45
N LEU A 292 51.13 -0.22 30.37
CA LEU A 292 52.09 -1.03 29.66
C LEU A 292 53.27 -1.33 30.57
N GLU A 293 53.60 -2.62 30.72
CA GLU A 293 54.80 -3.10 31.40
C GLU A 293 55.70 -3.83 30.41
N ILE A 294 56.95 -3.41 30.34
CA ILE A 294 57.99 -4.02 29.51
C ILE A 294 59.17 -4.37 30.44
N ARG A 295 59.50 -5.65 30.55
CA ARG A 295 60.67 -6.07 31.32
C ARG A 295 61.93 -6.02 30.47
N VAL A 296 62.92 -5.27 30.94
CA VAL A 296 64.21 -5.10 30.29
C VAL A 296 65.35 -5.46 31.22
N LYS A 297 66.52 -5.72 30.64
CA LYS A 297 67.78 -5.85 31.35
C LYS A 297 68.67 -4.65 31.02
N SER A 298 69.16 -3.95 32.03
CA SER A 298 70.17 -2.90 31.86
C SER A 298 71.47 -3.51 31.35
N LEU A 299 71.99 -3.01 30.24
CA LEU A 299 73.29 -3.45 29.70
C LEU A 299 74.46 -2.85 30.48
N THR A 300 74.22 -1.79 31.24
CA THR A 300 75.24 -1.11 32.07
C THR A 300 75.39 -1.78 33.43
N THR A 301 74.28 -2.10 34.11
CA THR A 301 74.31 -2.67 35.48
C THR A 301 74.02 -4.18 35.51
N GLY A 302 73.36 -4.71 34.49
CA GLY A 302 72.92 -6.11 34.45
C GLY A 302 71.57 -6.37 35.14
N ASP A 303 70.98 -5.36 35.79
CA ASP A 303 69.75 -5.49 36.57
C ASP A 303 68.51 -5.62 35.68
N LEU A 304 67.47 -6.26 36.22
CA LEU A 304 66.15 -6.33 35.60
C LEU A 304 65.31 -5.13 36.02
N GLU A 305 64.80 -4.39 35.04
CA GLU A 305 63.98 -3.20 35.24
C GLU A 305 62.62 -3.33 34.52
N ILE A 306 61.64 -2.55 34.97
CA ILE A 306 60.37 -2.36 34.27
C ILE A 306 60.40 -0.99 33.59
N LYS A 307 60.09 -0.97 32.29
CA LYS A 307 59.90 0.24 31.49
C LYS A 307 58.49 0.26 30.94
N ASN A 308 57.99 1.46 30.71
CA ASN A 308 56.62 1.71 30.25
C ASN A 308 56.61 2.44 28.89
N GLU A 309 57.73 2.40 28.18
CA GLU A 309 57.98 3.14 26.93
C GLU A 309 57.42 2.36 25.73
N GLY A 310 56.25 2.77 25.25
CA GLY A 310 55.55 2.11 24.16
C GLY A 310 54.15 2.64 23.93
N GLU A 311 53.49 2.04 22.96
CA GLU A 311 52.11 2.28 22.55
C GLU A 311 51.31 0.99 22.72
N VAL A 312 50.09 1.14 23.22
CA VAL A 312 49.08 0.10 23.37
C VAL A 312 47.93 0.44 22.43
N ASN A 313 47.47 -0.55 21.68
CA ASN A 313 46.24 -0.42 20.89
C ASN A 313 45.07 -0.85 21.78
N ALA A 314 44.16 0.07 22.06
CA ALA A 314 42.92 -0.14 22.78
C ALA A 314 41.75 -0.24 21.80
N PHE A 315 41.10 -1.40 21.77
CA PHE A 315 39.90 -1.67 20.98
C PHE A 315 38.70 -1.59 21.90
N THR A 316 37.83 -0.60 21.73
CA THR A 316 36.62 -0.45 22.53
C THR A 316 35.38 -0.81 21.74
N GLN A 317 34.42 -1.47 22.38
CA GLN A 317 33.14 -1.84 21.78
C GLN A 317 32.09 -2.10 22.87
N CYS A 318 30.82 -2.17 22.46
CA CYS A 318 29.74 -2.66 23.31
C CYS A 318 29.57 -4.17 23.11
N LYS A 319 29.36 -4.92 24.20
CA LYS A 319 29.10 -6.36 24.21
C LYS A 319 28.01 -6.72 25.18
#